data_AF-A0A4U2E4G1-F1
#
_entry.id   AF-A0A4U2E4G1-F1
#
_cell.length_a   1.000
_cell.length_b   1.000
_cell.length_c   1.000
_cell.angle_alpha   90.00
_cell.angle_beta   90.00
_cell.angle_gamma   90.00
#
_symmetry.space_group_name_H-M   'P 1'
#
loop_
_entity.id
_entity.type
_entity.pdbx_description
1 polymer ?
#
loop_
_entity_poly.entity_id
_entity_poly.type
_entity_poly.pdbx_seq_one_letter_code
_entity_poly.pdbx_strand_id
1 'polypeptide(L)' 'MKYLSHYIQDKQTQAFNEAGAFFAFSNQQFDEAKKDSVKYASLGMGLICPVDNAKQLMTRLDSIAQEGITEDIKENGK' A
#
# COMPACT_ATOMS: atom_id res chain seq x y z
N MET A 1 -17.49 12.18 -12.26
CA MET A 1 -16.10 12.69 -12.09
C MET A 1 -15.30 11.58 -11.45
N LYS A 2 -14.15 11.22 -12.02
CA LYS A 2 -13.24 10.30 -11.33
C LYS A 2 -12.53 11.08 -10.22
N TYR A 3 -12.10 10.37 -9.20
CA TYR A 3 -11.24 10.90 -8.14
C TYR A 3 -9.88 10.22 -8.19
N LEU A 4 -8.86 10.81 -7.58
CA LEU A 4 -7.51 10.24 -7.49
C LEU A 4 -7.50 8.72 -7.16
N SER A 5 -8.35 8.27 -6.25
CA SER A 5 -8.50 6.86 -5.86
C SER A 5 -8.76 5.92 -7.05
N HIS A 6 -9.51 6.36 -8.06
CA HIS A 6 -9.83 5.56 -9.25
C HIS A 6 -8.60 5.26 -10.11
N TYR A 7 -7.52 6.05 -9.99
CA TYR A 7 -6.28 5.84 -10.74
C TYR A 7 -5.25 5.00 -9.97
N ILE A 8 -5.36 4.93 -8.64
CA ILE A 8 -4.31 4.36 -7.77
C ILE A 8 -4.72 3.06 -7.05
N GLN A 9 -6.01 2.83 -6.79
CA GLN A 9 -6.47 1.77 -5.89
C GLN A 9 -6.00 0.36 -6.32
N ASP A 10 -6.13 0.03 -7.60
CA ASP A 10 -5.74 -1.29 -8.12
C ASP A 10 -4.22 -1.50 -8.02
N LYS A 11 -3.43 -0.46 -8.37
CA LYS A 11 -1.96 -0.50 -8.28
C LYS A 11 -1.49 -0.59 -6.82
N GLN A 12 -2.15 0.11 -5.90
CA GLN A 12 -1.85 0.01 -4.46
C GLN A 12 -2.13 -1.39 -3.94
N THR A 13 -3.29 -1.96 -4.29
CA THR A 13 -3.67 -3.33 -3.90
C THR A 13 -2.66 -4.35 -4.41
N GLN A 14 -2.24 -4.22 -5.66
CA GLN A 14 -1.19 -5.06 -6.24
C GLN A 14 0.14 -4.92 -5.48
N ALA A 15 0.57 -3.69 -5.21
CA ALA A 15 1.82 -3.44 -4.47
C ALA A 15 1.80 -4.04 -3.05
N PHE A 16 0.65 -3.98 -2.35
CA PHE A 16 0.51 -4.62 -1.04
C PHE A 16 0.66 -6.15 -1.15
N ASN A 17 -0.01 -6.77 -2.12
CA ASN A 17 0.06 -8.21 -2.33
C ASN A 17 1.48 -8.68 -2.68
N GLU A 18 2.17 -7.98 -3.58
CA GLU A 18 3.56 -8.28 -3.98
C GLU A 18 4.53 -8.15 -2.81
N ALA A 19 4.34 -7.14 -1.95
CA ALA A 19 5.16 -6.95 -0.76
C ALA A 19 4.84 -7.94 0.37
N GLY A 20 3.75 -8.71 0.27
CA GLY A 20 3.23 -9.53 1.37
C GLY A 20 2.71 -8.69 2.53
N ALA A 21 2.26 -7.47 2.25
CA ALA A 21 1.70 -6.56 3.23
C ALA A 21 0.21 -6.86 3.47
N PHE A 22 -0.26 -6.55 4.67
CA PHE A 22 -1.64 -6.73 5.07
C PHE A 22 -2.04 -5.65 6.08
N PHE A 23 -3.35 -5.52 6.32
CA PHE A 23 -3.87 -4.60 7.32
C PHE A 23 -4.18 -5.31 8.63
N ALA A 24 -3.72 -4.73 9.74
CA ALA A 24 -4.07 -5.16 11.09
C ALA A 24 -4.22 -3.95 12.01
N PHE A 25 -5.35 -3.90 12.72
CA PHE A 25 -5.70 -2.86 13.70
C PHE A 25 -5.78 -3.41 15.12
N SER A 26 -5.47 -4.70 15.31
CA SER A 26 -5.36 -5.37 16.59
C SER A 26 -4.28 -6.45 16.56
N ASN A 27 -3.82 -6.88 17.73
CA ASN A 27 -2.85 -7.98 17.84
C ASN A 27 -3.42 -9.29 17.28
N GLN A 28 -4.72 -9.55 17.48
CA GLN A 28 -5.37 -10.75 16.94
C GLN A 28 -5.32 -10.77 15.41
N GLN A 29 -5.64 -9.66 14.73
CA GLN A 29 -5.57 -9.57 13.28
C GLN A 29 -4.14 -9.75 12.76
N PHE A 30 -3.14 -9.22 13.50
CA PHE A 30 -1.74 -9.43 13.18
C PHE A 30 -1.33 -10.90 13.34
N ASP A 31 -1.73 -11.55 14.43
CA ASP A 31 -1.40 -12.93 14.72
C ASP A 31 -2.05 -13.92 13.74
N GLU A 32 -3.25 -13.62 13.25
CA GLU A 32 -3.96 -14.41 12.22
C GLU A 32 -3.30 -14.28 10.83
N ALA A 33 -2.74 -13.11 10.51
CA ALA A 33 -2.20 -12.82 9.18
C ALA A 33 -0.68 -13.06 9.04
N LYS A 34 0.08 -12.97 10.14
CA LYS A 34 1.54 -13.12 10.10
C LYS A 34 1.94 -14.54 9.72
N LYS A 35 3.11 -14.65 9.09
CA LYS A 35 3.79 -15.93 8.84
C LYS A 35 4.87 -16.14 9.89
N ASP A 36 5.00 -17.39 10.34
CA ASP A 36 6.06 -17.76 11.27
C ASP A 36 7.45 -17.45 10.70
N SER A 37 8.36 -17.03 11.58
CA SER A 37 9.75 -16.65 11.24
C SER A 37 9.93 -15.44 10.32
N VAL A 38 8.86 -14.70 9.98
CA VAL A 38 8.96 -13.42 9.25
C VAL A 38 8.91 -12.26 10.24
N LYS A 39 9.83 -11.29 10.08
CA LYS A 39 9.81 -10.03 10.82
C LYS A 39 8.98 -9.00 10.07
N TYR A 40 8.15 -8.27 10.81
CA TYR A 40 7.25 -7.28 10.26
C TYR A 40 7.53 -5.89 10.83
N ALA A 41 7.29 -4.87 10.00
CA ALA A 41 7.26 -3.48 10.38
C ALA A 41 5.85 -2.91 10.17
N SER A 42 5.43 -2.01 11.07
CA SER A 42 4.26 -1.17 10.85
C SER A 42 4.68 0.04 10.03
N LEU A 43 3.98 0.28 8.92
CA LEU A 43 4.17 1.44 8.04
C LEU A 43 3.15 2.56 8.34
N GLY A 44 2.40 2.44 9.44
CA GLY A 44 1.33 3.36 9.82
C GLY A 44 -0.03 3.00 9.21
N MET A 45 -1.10 3.64 9.70
CA MET A 45 -2.48 3.44 9.21
C MET A 45 -2.97 1.99 9.18
N GLY A 46 -2.40 1.13 10.04
CA GLY A 46 -2.70 -0.30 10.10
C GLY A 46 -2.00 -1.16 9.04
N LEU A 47 -1.16 -0.57 8.18
CA LEU A 47 -0.42 -1.32 7.15
C LEU A 47 0.82 -1.99 7.77
N ILE A 48 0.85 -3.31 7.69
CA ILE A 48 1.94 -4.15 8.18
C ILE A 48 2.64 -4.79 6.98
N CYS A 49 3.97 -4.79 6.95
CA CYS A 49 4.76 -5.31 5.84
C CYS A 49 6.01 -6.06 6.36
N PRO A 50 6.44 -7.16 5.71
CA PRO A 50 7.74 -7.77 5.97
C PRO A 50 8.87 -6.73 5.89
N VAL A 51 9.78 -6.76 6.85
CA VAL A 51 10.87 -5.76 6.97
C VAL A 51 11.69 -5.68 5.69
N ASP A 52 11.97 -6.83 5.06
CA ASP A 52 12.78 -6.91 3.84
C ASP A 52 12.12 -6.22 2.63
N ASN A 53 10.78 -6.11 2.63
CA ASN A 53 10.00 -5.53 1.54
C ASN A 53 9.53 -4.09 1.84
N ALA A 54 9.58 -3.64 3.09
CA ALA A 54 9.02 -2.37 3.55
C ALA A 54 9.52 -1.15 2.75
N LYS A 55 10.83 -1.07 2.50
CA LYS A 55 11.43 0.04 1.75
C LYS A 55 10.93 0.08 0.31
N GLN A 56 10.90 -1.07 -0.36
CA GLN A 56 10.43 -1.19 -1.74
C GLN A 56 8.94 -0.83 -1.85
N LEU A 57 8.12 -1.28 -0.90
CA LEU A 57 6.70 -0.95 -0.86
C LEU A 57 6.50 0.57 -0.75
N MET A 58 7.19 1.24 0.17
CA MET A 58 7.08 2.70 0.33
C MET A 58 7.45 3.44 -0.95
N THR A 59 8.57 3.09 -1.58
CA THR A 59 8.97 3.68 -2.87
C THR A 59 7.92 3.45 -3.96
N ARG A 60 7.31 2.25 -4.00
CA ARG A 60 6.28 1.96 -4.99
C ARG A 60 5.01 2.76 -4.76
N LEU A 61 4.57 2.91 -3.50
CA LEU A 61 3.39 3.71 -3.15
C LEU A 61 3.56 5.18 -3.52
N ASP A 62 4.74 5.75 -3.27
CA ASP A 62 5.06 7.13 -3.68
C ASP A 62 4.95 7.30 -5.20
N SER A 63 5.53 6.39 -5.98
CA SER A 63 5.42 6.41 -7.44
C SER A 63 3.97 6.28 -7.92
N ILE A 64 3.17 5.39 -7.32
CA ILE A 64 1.75 5.24 -7.66
C ILE A 64 0.98 6.54 -7.40
N ALA A 65 1.26 7.22 -6.29
CA ALA A 65 0.62 8.49 -5.97
C ALA A 65 0.96 9.57 -7.01
N GLN A 66 2.23 9.69 -7.41
CA GLN A 66 2.65 10.64 -8.45
C GLN A 66 2.02 10.35 -9.82
N GLU A 67 1.98 9.07 -10.22
CA GLU A 67 1.29 8.62 -11.44
C GLU A 67 -0.20 8.99 -11.40
N GLY A 68 -0.88 8.73 -10.27
CA GLY A 68 -2.29 9.03 -10.10
C GLY A 68 -2.61 10.52 -10.15
N ILE A 69 -1.81 11.36 -9.48
CA ILE A 69 -1.96 12.82 -9.50
C ILE A 69 -1.82 13.35 -10.92
N THR A 70 -0.85 12.82 -11.68
CA THR A 70 -0.62 13.23 -13.08
C THR A 70 -1.85 12.95 -13.95
N GLU A 71 -2.44 11.76 -13.85
CA GLU A 71 -3.64 11.42 -14.64
C GLU A 71 -4.90 12.16 -14.15
N ASP A 72 -5.05 12.38 -12.85
CA ASP A 72 -6.18 13.13 -12.28
C ASP A 72 -6.19 14.60 -12.75
N ILE A 73 -5.04 15.28 -12.72
CA ILE A 73 -4.90 16.66 -13.22
C ILE A 73 -5.24 16.73 -14.72
N LYS A 74 -4.77 15.76 -15.50
CA LYS A 74 -5.00 15.70 -16.96
C LYS A 74 -6.48 15.55 -17.31
N GLU A 75 -7.24 14.75 -16.53
CA GLU A 75 -8.67 14.53 -16.78
C GLU A 75 -9.57 15.58 -16.13
N ASN A 76 -9.27 16.03 -14.90
CA ASN A 76 -10.16 16.84 -14.06
C ASN A 76 -9.69 18.28 -13.79
N GLY A 77 -8.44 18.64 -14.09
CA GLY A 77 -7.85 19.94 -13.76
C GLY A 77 -8.21 21.11 -14.69
N LYS A 78 -9.39 21.05 -15.35
CA LYS A 78 -9.88 22.09 -16.28
C LYS A 78 -10.73 23.14 -15.58
#